data_AF-A0A443SAU0-F1
#
_entry.id   AF-A0A443SAU0-F1
#
_cell.length_a   1.000
_cell.length_b   1.000
_cell.length_c   1.000
_cell.angle_alpha   90.00
_cell.angle_beta   90.00
_cell.angle_gamma   90.00
#
_symmetry.space_group_name_H-M   'P 1'
#
loop_
_entity.id
_entity.type
_entity.pdbx_description
1 polymer ?
#
loop_
_entity_poly.entity_id
_entity_poly.type
_entity_poly.pdbx_seq_one_letter_code
_entity_poly.pdbx_strand_id
1 'polypeptide(L)'
;MFSNIVLKENDPKKAVLDFIYAPTKIYTALWAAKLDVINHLHSKPMNAQELAELTSTKPELTSRLLRALVTLGFLVKNEQQ
;
A
#
# COMPACT_ATOMS: atom_id res chain seq x y z
N MET A 1 9.70 -1.86 37.50
CA MET A 1 8.37 -2.47 37.57
C MET A 1 7.46 -1.67 36.67
N PHE A 2 6.88 -2.24 35.61
CA PHE A 2 5.93 -1.50 34.78
C PHE A 2 4.63 -1.31 35.57
N SER A 3 4.26 -0.07 35.86
CA SER A 3 2.96 0.32 36.40
C SER A 3 1.85 0.09 35.37
N ASN A 4 0.61 -0.08 35.84
CA ASN A 4 -0.64 -0.37 35.10
C ASN A 4 -0.54 -0.19 33.57
N ILE A 5 -0.44 -1.32 32.85
CA ILE A 5 -0.36 -1.35 31.39
C ILE A 5 -1.78 -1.29 30.83
N VAL A 6 -2.03 -0.31 29.97
CA VAL A 6 -3.29 -0.18 29.21
C VAL A 6 -3.00 -0.26 27.72
N LEU A 7 -3.99 -0.70 26.93
CA LEU A 7 -3.89 -0.67 25.48
C LEU A 7 -3.88 0.78 25.00
N LYS A 8 -2.99 1.09 24.04
CA LYS A 8 -2.94 2.39 23.39
C LYS A 8 -4.15 2.64 22.48
N GLU A 9 -4.68 1.58 21.88
CA GLU A 9 -5.86 1.63 21.02
C GLU A 9 -7.10 1.29 21.85
N ASN A 10 -8.17 2.08 21.69
CA ASN A 10 -9.42 1.89 22.44
C ASN A 10 -10.16 0.63 21.99
N ASP A 11 -9.94 0.19 20.74
CA ASP A 11 -10.43 -1.09 20.22
C ASP A 11 -9.31 -2.15 20.21
N PRO A 12 -9.36 -3.14 21.13
CA PRO A 12 -8.36 -4.21 21.18
C PRO A 12 -8.31 -5.04 19.89
N LYS A 13 -9.42 -5.20 19.17
CA LYS A 13 -9.46 -5.96 17.92
C LYS A 13 -8.68 -5.24 16.82
N LYS A 14 -8.83 -3.92 16.74
CA LYS A 14 -8.10 -3.10 15.78
C LYS A 14 -6.59 -3.19 16.00
N ALA A 15 -6.12 -3.14 17.25
CA ALA A 15 -4.69 -3.29 17.55
C ALA A 15 -4.12 -4.63 17.07
N VAL A 16 -4.86 -5.73 17.28
CA VAL A 16 -4.45 -7.06 16.84
C VAL A 16 -4.51 -7.19 15.31
N LEU A 17 -5.57 -6.69 14.68
CA LEU A 17 -5.70 -6.70 13.22
C LEU A 17 -4.58 -5.90 12.55
N ASP A 18 -4.26 -4.71 13.08
CA ASP A 18 -3.17 -3.89 12.54
C ASP A 18 -1.83 -4.61 12.61
N PHE A 19 -1.57 -5.37 13.68
CA PHE A 19 -0.38 -6.20 13.80
C PHE A 19 -0.39 -7.37 12.81
N ILE A 20 -1.50 -8.11 12.69
CA ILE A 20 -1.65 -9.23 11.76
C ILE A 20 -1.43 -8.79 10.31
N TYR A 21 -1.93 -7.62 9.93
CA TYR A 21 -1.78 -7.09 8.58
C TYR A 21 -0.48 -6.31 8.36
N ALA A 22 0.32 -6.04 9.40
CA ALA A 22 1.58 -5.29 9.26
C ALA A 22 2.52 -5.89 8.21
N PRO A 23 2.75 -7.23 8.14
CA PRO A 23 3.55 -7.81 7.07
C PRO A 23 3.00 -7.51 5.68
N THR A 24 1.68 -7.59 5.48
CA THR A 24 1.05 -7.25 4.19
C THR A 24 1.33 -5.80 3.81
N LYS A 25 1.16 -4.85 4.75
CA LYS A 25 1.47 -3.42 4.52
C LYS A 25 2.94 -3.23 4.10
N ILE A 26 3.86 -3.89 4.81
CA ILE A 26 5.30 -3.84 4.53
C ILE A 26 5.62 -4.41 3.15
N TYR A 27 5.08 -5.59 2.80
CA TYR A 27 5.31 -6.21 1.51
C TYR A 27 4.71 -5.39 0.36
N THR A 28 3.56 -4.76 0.55
CA THR A 28 2.97 -3.84 -0.44
C THR A 28 3.93 -2.67 -0.72
N ALA A 29 4.45 -2.02 0.32
CA ALA A 29 5.41 -0.93 0.18
C ALA A 29 6.74 -1.41 -0.46
N LEU A 30 7.24 -2.58 -0.03
CA LEU A 30 8.44 -3.19 -0.59
C LEU A 30 8.31 -3.46 -2.09
N TRP A 31 7.18 -4.01 -2.53
CA TRP A 31 6.94 -4.27 -3.96
C TRP A 31 6.82 -2.98 -4.77
N ALA A 32 6.16 -1.96 -4.22
CA ALA A 32 6.10 -0.64 -4.85
C ALA A 32 7.50 -0.05 -5.05
N ALA A 33 8.39 -0.18 -4.07
CA ALA A 33 9.78 0.26 -4.17
C ALA A 33 10.59 -0.58 -5.17
N LYS A 34 10.46 -1.92 -5.12
CA LYS A 34 11.19 -2.83 -6.02
C LYS A 34 10.83 -2.65 -7.49
N LEU A 35 9.57 -2.33 -7.77
CA LEU A 35 9.06 -2.09 -9.13
C LEU A 35 9.13 -0.61 -9.53
N ASP A 36 9.76 0.24 -8.72
CA ASP A 36 9.90 1.67 -8.94
C ASP A 36 8.58 2.43 -9.19
N VAL A 37 7.47 1.89 -8.67
CA VAL A 37 6.10 2.37 -8.92
C VAL A 37 5.93 3.84 -8.53
N ILE A 38 6.51 4.22 -7.39
CA ILE A 38 6.37 5.58 -6.86
C ILE A 38 7.05 6.60 -7.77
N ASN A 39 8.24 6.29 -8.28
CA ASN A 39 8.97 7.21 -9.16
C ASN A 39 8.30 7.33 -10.54
N HIS A 40 7.81 6.21 -11.10
CA HIS A 40 7.02 6.25 -12.33
C HIS A 40 5.78 7.13 -12.17
N LEU A 41 4.99 6.94 -11.09
CA LEU A 41 3.78 7.71 -10.85
C LEU A 41 4.05 9.18 -10.47
N HIS A 42 5.19 9.47 -9.85
CA HIS A 42 5.63 10.84 -9.58
C HIS A 42 5.94 11.59 -10.88
N SER A 43 6.52 10.92 -11.87
CA SER A 43 6.82 11.53 -13.18
C SER A 43 5.57 11.82 -14.01
N LYS A 44 4.60 10.90 -14.00
CA LYS A 44 3.35 10.99 -14.77
C LYS A 44 2.28 10.11 -14.11
N PRO A 45 1.03 10.58 -13.99
CA PRO A 45 -0.10 9.70 -13.65
C PRO A 45 -0.28 8.60 -14.69
N MET A 46 -0.41 7.35 -14.24
CA MET A 46 -0.58 6.18 -15.10
C MET A 46 -1.69 5.28 -14.58
N ASN A 47 -2.37 4.59 -15.50
CA ASN A 47 -3.26 3.50 -15.14
C ASN A 47 -2.47 2.18 -14.92
N ALA A 48 -3.17 1.13 -14.47
CA ALA A 48 -2.55 -0.15 -14.16
C ALA A 48 -1.95 -0.85 -15.39
N GLN A 49 -2.50 -0.63 -16.59
CA GLN A 49 -2.01 -1.22 -17.83
C GLN A 49 -0.68 -0.58 -18.23
N GLU A 50 -0.64 0.75 -18.31
CA GLU A 50 0.57 1.51 -18.65
C GLU A 50 1.73 1.18 -17.69
N LEU A 51 1.44 1.14 -16.38
CA LEU A 51 2.46 0.84 -15.38
C LEU A 51 2.92 -0.61 -15.47
N ALA A 52 2.01 -1.55 -15.75
CA ALA A 52 2.36 -2.96 -15.87
C ALA A 52 3.29 -3.25 -17.05
N GLU A 53 3.14 -2.51 -18.16
CA GLU A 53 4.04 -2.59 -19.31
C GLU A 53 5.45 -2.10 -18.95
N LEU A 54 5.56 -0.96 -18.26
CA LEU A 54 6.86 -0.43 -17.82
C LEU A 54 7.58 -1.35 -16.84
N THR A 55 6.84 -1.92 -15.89
CA THR A 55 7.43 -2.76 -14.84
C THR A 55 7.48 -4.25 -15.22
N SER A 56 7.08 -4.61 -16.45
CA SER A 56 7.00 -6.00 -16.95
C SER A 56 6.22 -6.93 -16.00
N THR A 57 5.04 -6.48 -15.58
CA THR A 57 4.15 -7.20 -14.65
C THR A 57 2.78 -7.46 -15.27
N LYS A 58 1.91 -8.20 -14.56
CA LYS A 58 0.54 -8.47 -15.00
C LYS A 58 -0.38 -7.31 -14.60
N PRO A 59 -1.16 -6.72 -15.52
CA PRO A 59 -2.06 -5.59 -15.24
C PRO A 59 -3.00 -5.82 -14.05
N GLU A 60 -3.51 -7.03 -13.86
CA GLU A 60 -4.41 -7.37 -12.76
C GLU A 60 -3.71 -7.32 -11.40
N LEU A 61 -2.45 -7.76 -11.34
CA LEU A 61 -1.64 -7.72 -10.13
C LEU A 61 -1.22 -6.28 -9.82
N THR A 62 -0.86 -5.52 -10.85
CA THR A 62 -0.51 -4.09 -10.74
C THR A 62 -1.71 -3.28 -10.26
N SER A 63 -2.91 -3.55 -10.78
CA SER A 63 -4.16 -2.94 -10.30
C SER A 63 -4.40 -3.22 -8.81
N ARG A 64 -4.16 -4.45 -8.36
CA ARG A 64 -4.28 -4.82 -6.94
C ARG A 64 -3.25 -4.11 -6.06
N LEU A 65 -2.00 -4.00 -6.53
CA LEU A 65 -0.93 -3.27 -5.85
C LEU A 65 -1.29 -1.79 -5.70
N LEU A 66 -1.69 -1.12 -6.79
CA LEU A 66 -2.08 0.28 -6.78
C LEU A 66 -3.26 0.54 -5.83
N ARG A 67 -4.27 -0.33 -5.84
CA ARG A 67 -5.41 -0.22 -4.93
C ARG A 67 -4.99 -0.37 -3.46
N ALA A 68 -4.09 -1.30 -3.17
CA ALA A 68 -3.53 -1.44 -1.82
C ALA A 68 -2.74 -0.20 -1.40
N LEU A 69 -1.92 0.37 -2.28
CA LEU A 69 -1.18 1.61 -2.02
C LEU A 69 -2.09 2.81 -1.78
N VAL A 70 -3.24 2.89 -2.47
CA VAL A 70 -4.28 3.88 -2.18
C VAL A 70 -4.86 3.68 -0.78
N THR A 71 -5.24 2.44 -0.42
CA THR A 71 -5.75 2.14 0.93
C THR A 71 -4.76 2.46 2.04
N LEU A 72 -3.45 2.28 1.78
CA LEU A 72 -2.38 2.61 2.71
C LEU A 72 -2.02 4.10 2.74
N GLY A 73 -2.61 4.92 1.87
CA GLY A 73 -2.38 6.37 1.81
C GLY A 73 -1.11 6.80 1.09
N PHE A 74 -0.43 5.90 0.37
CA PHE A 74 0.73 6.26 -0.47
C PHE A 74 0.31 6.91 -1.79
N LEU A 75 -0.87 6.56 -2.29
CA LEU A 75 -1.42 7.06 -3.55
C LEU A 75 -2.84 7.57 -3.34
N VAL A 76 -3.29 8.42 -4.25
CA VAL A 76 -4.69 8.84 -4.36
C VAL A 76 -5.21 8.49 -5.74
N LYS A 77 -6.52 8.20 -5.85
CA LYS A 77 -7.14 8.07 -7.17
C LYS A 77 -7.22 9.45 -7.81
N ASN A 78 -6.79 9.56 -9.06
CA ASN A 78 -7.03 10.75 -9.85
C ASN A 78 -8.46 10.68 -10.40
N GLU A 79 -9.38 11.46 -9.85
CA GLU A 79 -10.81 11.44 -10.22
C GLU A 79 -11.12 12.12 -11.57
N GLN A 80 -10.09 12.57 -12.29
CA GLN A 80 -10.23 13.31 -13.56
C GLN A 80 -10.08 12.45 -14.83
N GLN A 81 -10.16 11.11 -14.74
CA GLN A 81 -10.11 10.21 -15.90
C GLN A 81 -11.15 9.09 -15.83
#